data_AF-A0A7C4JGF3-F1
#
_entry.id   AF-A0A7C4JGF3-F1
#
_cell.length_a   1.000
_cell.length_b   1.000
_cell.length_c   1.000
_cell.angle_alpha   90.00
_cell.angle_beta   90.00
_cell.angle_gamma   90.00
#
_symmetry.space_group_name_H-M   'P 1'
#
loop_
_entity.id
_entity.type
_entity.pdbx_description
1 polymer ?
#
loop_
_entity_poly.entity_id
_entity_poly.type
_entity_poly.pdbx_seq_one_letter_code
_entity_poly.pdbx_strand_id
1 'polypeptide(L)'
;EEMPFPKGKVRIDIAFVEGLPIKKEEIKILKKIRKESKILVALGNCASLGGIPEMKNYQGKERTIRYIYKKLNVENPEIKEIDNFVKVDFYIPGCPINGEEFLKYARELLQGKIPKIPQKPVCSECIHQGKETCFLRKKEPCLGPITLAGCKAICPKNFQICYGCRGILKNINPKGFLETLKKFKKPEEIEDNLEIFGIKDDIEKILKS
;
A
#
# COMPACT_ATOMS: atom_id res chain seq x y z
N GLU A 1 -16.42 -16.85 22.59
CA GLU A 1 -15.44 -15.84 23.04
C GLU A 1 -14.96 -15.08 21.82
N GLU A 2 -15.29 -13.79 21.69
CA GLU A 2 -14.90 -12.98 20.52
C GLU A 2 -13.81 -11.97 20.92
N MET A 3 -12.63 -12.46 21.30
CA MET A 3 -11.42 -11.63 21.19
C MET A 3 -11.29 -11.19 19.72
N PRO A 4 -11.00 -9.91 19.43
CA PRO A 4 -10.33 -8.94 20.30
C PRO A 4 -11.26 -7.91 21.00
N PHE A 5 -12.57 -8.14 21.11
CA PHE A 5 -13.48 -7.12 21.66
C PHE A 5 -13.70 -7.25 23.18
N PRO A 6 -13.63 -6.13 23.94
CA PRO A 6 -14.08 -6.11 25.34
C PRO A 6 -15.54 -6.58 25.48
N LYS A 7 -15.87 -7.19 26.62
CA LYS A 7 -17.27 -7.51 26.96
C LYS A 7 -18.01 -6.20 27.26
N GLY A 8 -19.04 -5.87 26.47
CA GLY A 8 -19.89 -4.68 26.66
C GLY A 8 -20.03 -3.83 25.40
N LYS A 9 -20.77 -2.72 25.51
CA LYS A 9 -20.85 -1.71 24.43
C LYS A 9 -19.57 -0.89 24.42
N VAL A 10 -18.76 -1.05 23.38
CA VAL A 10 -17.48 -0.35 23.22
C VAL A 10 -17.66 0.79 22.24
N ARG A 11 -17.17 1.98 22.58
CA ARG A 11 -17.08 3.10 21.64
C ARG A 11 -15.60 3.37 21.40
N ILE A 12 -15.16 3.28 20.15
CA ILE A 12 -13.78 3.50 19.75
C ILE A 12 -13.70 4.89 19.11
N ASP A 13 -12.86 5.77 19.64
CA ASP A 13 -12.65 7.08 19.01
C ASP A 13 -11.83 6.94 17.73
N ILE A 14 -10.73 6.18 17.79
CA ILE A 14 -9.83 5.94 16.66
C ILE A 14 -9.42 4.47 16.66
N ALA A 15 -9.61 3.77 15.54
CA ALA A 15 -9.11 2.42 15.31
C ALA A 15 -7.98 2.46 14.28
N PHE A 16 -6.80 2.02 14.67
CA PHE A 16 -5.70 1.76 13.74
C PHE A 16 -5.76 0.28 13.34
N VAL A 17 -5.93 0.01 12.05
CA VAL A 17 -6.04 -1.35 11.51
C VAL A 17 -4.83 -1.62 10.62
N GLU A 18 -4.02 -2.58 11.05
CA GLU A 18 -2.89 -3.10 10.28
C GLU A 18 -3.24 -4.48 9.69
N GLY A 19 -2.58 -4.82 8.58
CA GLY A 19 -2.68 -6.14 7.97
C GLY A 19 -3.87 -6.28 7.02
N LEU A 20 -4.18 -7.54 6.70
CA LEU A 20 -5.14 -7.92 5.67
C LEU A 20 -6.10 -8.99 6.18
N PRO A 21 -7.42 -8.80 6.05
CA PRO A 21 -8.39 -9.83 6.40
C PRO A 21 -8.47 -10.88 5.28
N ILE A 22 -8.08 -12.12 5.58
CA ILE A 22 -8.12 -13.25 4.65
C ILE A 22 -9.32 -14.16 4.95
N LYS A 23 -9.54 -14.43 6.23
CA LYS A 23 -10.61 -15.32 6.71
C LYS A 23 -11.92 -14.56 6.93
N LYS A 24 -13.04 -15.27 6.84
CA LYS A 24 -14.38 -14.71 7.07
C LYS A 24 -14.49 -14.11 8.48
N GLU A 25 -13.85 -14.72 9.47
CA GLU A 25 -13.81 -14.27 10.86
C GLU A 25 -13.08 -12.93 11.00
N GLU A 26 -11.97 -12.75 10.28
CA GLU A 26 -11.19 -11.50 10.27
C GLU A 26 -12.00 -10.37 9.62
N ILE A 27 -12.73 -10.66 8.54
CA ILE A 27 -13.65 -9.70 7.90
C ILE A 27 -14.78 -9.31 8.87
N LYS A 28 -15.34 -10.25 9.64
CA LYS A 28 -16.35 -9.96 10.66
C LYS A 28 -15.78 -9.05 11.75
N ILE A 29 -14.56 -9.32 12.21
CA ILE A 29 -13.85 -8.48 13.19
C ILE A 29 -13.66 -7.06 12.62
N LEU A 30 -13.16 -6.93 11.39
CA LEU A 30 -12.96 -5.63 10.73
C LEU A 30 -14.28 -4.83 10.63
N LYS A 31 -15.37 -5.47 10.22
CA LYS A 31 -16.70 -4.84 10.17
C LYS A 31 -17.18 -4.38 11.54
N LYS A 32 -16.94 -5.17 12.59
CA LYS A 32 -17.23 -4.79 13.97
C LYS A 32 -16.37 -3.61 14.42
N ILE A 33 -15.08 -3.59 14.09
CA ILE A 33 -14.17 -2.46 14.40
C ILE A 33 -14.69 -1.19 13.73
N ARG A 34 -15.04 -1.26 12.44
CA ARG A 34 -15.62 -0.12 11.70
C ARG A 34 -16.92 0.37 12.36
N LYS A 35 -17.81 -0.53 12.73
CA LYS A 35 -19.10 -0.17 13.33
C LYS A 35 -18.93 0.59 14.66
N GLU A 36 -17.99 0.17 15.49
CA GLU A 36 -17.78 0.76 16.82
C GLU A 36 -16.80 1.96 16.80
N SER A 37 -16.13 2.23 15.67
CA SER A 37 -15.15 3.32 15.53
C SER A 37 -15.73 4.59 14.90
N LYS A 38 -15.41 5.75 15.50
CA LYS A 38 -15.66 7.04 14.87
C LYS A 38 -14.73 7.26 13.68
N ILE A 39 -13.43 7.00 13.88
CA ILE A 39 -12.40 7.10 12.84
C ILE A 39 -11.71 5.75 12.68
N LEU A 40 -11.68 5.21 11.47
CA LEU A 40 -10.89 4.03 11.12
C LEU A 40 -9.72 4.43 10.21
N VAL A 41 -8.52 4.06 10.63
CA VAL A 41 -7.27 4.37 9.95
C VAL A 41 -6.64 3.08 9.41
N ALA A 42 -6.39 3.03 8.10
CA ALA A 42 -5.55 1.99 7.51
C ALA A 42 -4.09 2.28 7.86
N LEU A 43 -3.46 1.38 8.61
CA LEU A 43 -2.09 1.53 9.08
C LEU A 43 -1.14 0.71 8.19
N GLY A 44 -0.36 1.42 7.37
CA GLY A 44 0.67 0.83 6.54
C GLY A 44 0.19 0.30 5.19
N ASN A 45 1.17 -0.13 4.40
CA ASN A 45 1.02 -0.60 3.04
C ASN A 45 0.10 -1.82 2.94
N CYS A 46 0.25 -2.83 3.82
CA CYS A 46 -0.61 -4.02 3.77
C CYS A 46 -2.10 -3.65 3.85
N ALA A 47 -2.49 -2.84 4.83
CA ALA A 47 -3.89 -2.45 5.00
C ALA A 47 -4.40 -1.57 3.85
N SER A 48 -3.52 -0.75 3.26
CA SER A 48 -3.87 0.29 2.30
C SER A 48 -3.79 -0.14 0.84
N LEU A 49 -2.90 -1.07 0.51
CA LEU A 49 -2.45 -1.40 -0.85
C LEU A 49 -2.19 -2.90 -1.03
N GLY A 50 -2.63 -3.78 -0.12
CA GLY A 50 -2.39 -5.23 -0.23
C GLY A 50 -0.96 -5.67 0.14
N GLY A 51 0.06 -4.92 -0.27
CA GLY A 51 1.46 -5.20 0.02
C GLY A 51 1.97 -6.53 -0.54
N ILE A 52 3.08 -7.01 0.01
CA ILE A 52 3.77 -8.21 -0.52
C ILE A 52 2.84 -9.43 -0.70
N PRO A 53 1.91 -9.74 0.23
CA PRO A 53 0.99 -10.87 0.03
C PRO A 53 0.13 -10.77 -1.23
N GLU A 54 -0.14 -9.56 -1.72
CA GLU A 54 -0.98 -9.32 -2.90
C GLU A 54 -0.35 -9.80 -4.20
N MET A 55 0.99 -9.93 -4.25
CA MET A 55 1.69 -10.49 -5.42
C MET A 55 1.08 -11.81 -5.92
N LYS A 56 0.55 -12.64 -5.01
CA LYS A 56 -0.09 -13.92 -5.36
C LYS A 56 -1.36 -13.75 -6.22
N ASN A 57 -2.00 -12.58 -6.19
CA ASN A 57 -3.18 -12.29 -7.00
C ASN A 57 -2.78 -12.23 -8.49
N TYR A 58 -1.56 -11.77 -8.81
CA TYR A 58 -1.08 -11.62 -10.17
C TYR A 58 -0.31 -12.84 -10.67
N GLN A 59 0.49 -13.47 -9.80
CA GLN A 59 1.49 -14.47 -10.19
C GLN A 59 0.98 -15.93 -10.21
N GLY A 60 -0.33 -16.15 -10.32
CA GLY A 60 -0.92 -17.48 -10.50
C GLY A 60 -1.03 -18.29 -9.19
N LYS A 61 -2.15 -18.14 -8.50
CA LYS A 61 -2.46 -18.77 -7.20
C LYS A 61 -2.25 -20.28 -7.17
N GLU A 62 -2.67 -20.99 -8.20
CA GLU A 62 -2.60 -22.45 -8.23
C GLU A 62 -1.16 -22.97 -8.20
N ARG A 63 -0.24 -22.31 -8.89
CA ARG A 63 1.18 -22.69 -8.91
C ARG A 63 1.76 -22.61 -7.50
N THR A 64 1.47 -21.52 -6.81
CA THR A 64 1.89 -21.28 -5.41
C THR A 64 1.30 -22.31 -4.46
N ILE A 65 0.00 -22.61 -4.58
CA ILE A 65 -0.67 -23.64 -3.78
C ILE A 65 -0.03 -25.02 -4.00
N ARG A 66 0.18 -25.43 -5.26
CA ARG A 66 0.81 -26.72 -5.59
C ARG A 66 2.23 -26.80 -5.03
N TYR A 67 3.00 -25.72 -5.13
CA TYR A 67 4.38 -25.67 -4.64
C TYR A 67 4.46 -25.85 -3.11
N ILE A 68 3.61 -25.14 -2.36
CA ILE A 68 3.64 -25.14 -0.89
C ILE A 68 2.95 -26.38 -0.31
N TYR A 69 1.71 -26.66 -0.73
CA TYR A 69 0.86 -27.66 -0.09
C TYR A 69 0.86 -29.01 -0.81
N LYS A 70 1.47 -29.10 -2.00
CA LYS A 70 1.49 -30.32 -2.85
C LYS A 70 0.09 -30.88 -3.17
N LYS A 71 -0.96 -30.06 -3.03
CA LYS A 71 -2.37 -30.37 -3.34
C LYS A 71 -3.11 -29.10 -3.73
N LEU A 72 -4.24 -29.21 -4.43
CA LEU A 72 -5.01 -28.06 -4.92
C LEU A 72 -6.18 -27.63 -4.04
N ASN A 73 -6.66 -28.49 -3.13
CA ASN A 73 -7.85 -28.21 -2.33
C ASN A 73 -7.51 -27.40 -1.05
N VAL A 74 -6.98 -26.19 -1.23
CA VAL A 74 -6.67 -25.25 -0.15
C VAL A 74 -7.39 -23.93 -0.45
N GLU A 75 -8.14 -23.43 0.54
CA GLU A 75 -8.81 -22.14 0.44
C GLU A 75 -7.76 -21.01 0.32
N ASN A 76 -7.74 -20.32 -0.82
CA ASN A 76 -6.76 -19.28 -1.13
C ASN A 76 -7.44 -18.06 -1.78
N PRO A 77 -8.20 -17.27 -0.99
CA PRO A 77 -8.90 -16.11 -1.51
C PRO A 77 -7.92 -15.05 -2.03
N GLU A 78 -8.40 -14.15 -2.88
CA GLU A 78 -7.64 -12.95 -3.27
C GLU A 78 -7.31 -12.13 -2.04
N ILE A 79 -6.12 -11.53 -2.05
CA ILE A 79 -5.84 -10.39 -1.17
C ILE A 79 -6.72 -9.24 -1.61
N LYS A 80 -7.30 -8.54 -0.63
CA LYS A 80 -8.02 -7.30 -0.83
C LYS A 80 -7.69 -6.36 0.32
N GLU A 81 -7.48 -5.11 -0.02
CA GLU A 81 -7.23 -4.02 0.92
C GLU A 81 -8.46 -3.80 1.81
N ILE A 82 -8.27 -3.22 3.00
CA ILE A 82 -9.35 -3.17 4.00
C ILE A 82 -10.55 -2.32 3.57
N ASP A 83 -10.32 -1.35 2.66
CA ASP A 83 -11.36 -0.48 2.12
C ASP A 83 -12.31 -1.16 1.13
N ASN A 84 -11.98 -2.36 0.64
CA ASN A 84 -12.91 -3.22 -0.07
C ASN A 84 -14.03 -3.77 0.84
N PHE A 85 -13.82 -3.77 2.16
CA PHE A 85 -14.75 -4.38 3.12
C PHE A 85 -15.48 -3.36 4.00
N VAL A 86 -14.83 -2.24 4.30
CA VAL A 86 -15.32 -1.19 5.21
C VAL A 86 -14.85 0.19 4.77
N LYS A 87 -15.60 1.23 5.12
CA LYS A 87 -15.13 2.61 4.89
C LYS A 87 -13.90 2.92 5.75
N VAL A 88 -12.82 3.35 5.11
CA VAL A 88 -11.61 3.89 5.76
C VAL A 88 -11.67 5.41 5.74
N ASP A 89 -11.33 6.07 6.85
CA ASP A 89 -11.37 7.54 6.96
C ASP A 89 -10.01 8.19 6.68
N PHE A 90 -8.91 7.48 6.98
CA PHE A 90 -7.55 7.98 6.78
C PHE A 90 -6.57 6.81 6.57
N TYR A 91 -5.46 7.09 5.88
CA TYR A 91 -4.44 6.09 5.54
C TYR A 91 -3.08 6.61 6.03
N ILE A 92 -2.31 5.77 6.70
CA ILE A 92 -0.91 6.06 7.06
C ILE A 92 -0.01 5.22 6.15
N PRO A 93 0.69 5.84 5.18
CA PRO A 93 1.45 5.11 4.16
C PRO A 93 2.76 4.53 4.70
N GLY A 94 3.26 3.49 4.04
CA GLY A 94 4.61 2.94 4.22
C GLY A 94 4.67 1.45 4.54
N CYS A 95 5.81 0.83 4.23
CA CYS A 95 6.13 -0.57 4.51
C CYS A 95 7.55 -0.68 5.12
N PRO A 96 7.72 -0.55 6.45
CA PRO A 96 6.71 -0.17 7.43
C PRO A 96 6.41 1.33 7.44
N ILE A 97 5.45 1.75 8.26
CA ILE A 97 5.15 3.16 8.51
C ILE A 97 6.35 3.89 9.12
N ASN A 98 6.36 5.22 9.00
CA ASN A 98 7.33 6.06 9.70
C ASN A 98 6.78 6.46 11.09
N GLY A 99 7.57 6.26 12.15
CA GLY A 99 7.16 6.57 13.53
C GLY A 99 6.93 8.05 13.80
N GLU A 100 7.73 8.96 13.21
CA GLU A 100 7.54 10.41 13.32
C GLU A 100 6.22 10.83 12.66
N GLU A 101 5.93 10.30 11.47
CA GLU A 101 4.66 10.52 10.78
C GLU A 101 3.47 9.97 11.58
N PHE A 102 3.59 8.74 12.12
CA PHE A 102 2.56 8.15 12.95
C PHE A 102 2.23 9.02 14.15
N LEU A 103 3.24 9.45 14.92
CA LEU A 103 3.04 10.29 16.10
C LEU A 103 2.40 11.64 15.73
N LYS A 104 2.80 12.24 14.60
CA LYS A 104 2.19 13.46 14.09
C LYS A 104 0.71 13.25 13.76
N TYR A 105 0.39 12.27 12.92
CA TYR A 105 -0.97 12.03 12.45
C TYR A 105 -1.88 11.55 13.58
N ALA A 106 -1.40 10.69 14.48
CA ALA A 106 -2.15 10.24 15.65
C ALA A 106 -2.56 11.43 16.54
N ARG A 107 -1.66 12.41 16.76
CA ARG A 107 -1.99 13.62 17.54
C ARG A 107 -3.08 14.46 16.87
N GLU A 108 -3.01 14.64 15.56
CA GLU A 108 -4.02 15.38 14.80
C GLU A 108 -5.39 14.66 14.85
N LEU A 109 -5.40 13.33 14.69
CA LEU A 109 -6.59 12.50 14.78
C LEU A 109 -7.23 12.54 16.18
N LEU A 110 -6.41 12.53 17.25
CA LEU A 110 -6.89 12.68 18.63
C LEU A 110 -7.59 14.03 18.87
N GLN A 111 -7.24 15.07 18.11
CA GLN A 111 -7.93 16.36 18.13
C GLN A 111 -9.19 16.38 17.25
N GLY A 112 -9.60 15.25 16.67
CA GLY A 112 -10.75 15.14 15.78
C GLY A 112 -10.49 15.70 14.36
N LYS A 113 -9.22 15.94 13.99
CA LYS A 113 -8.86 16.47 12.67
C LYS A 113 -8.33 15.33 11.79
N ILE A 114 -8.85 15.23 10.57
CA ILE A 114 -8.29 14.31 9.57
C ILE A 114 -7.03 14.94 8.96
N PRO A 115 -5.85 14.33 9.12
CA PRO A 115 -4.60 14.87 8.60
C PRO A 115 -4.60 14.97 7.08
N LYS A 116 -3.80 15.90 6.55
CA LYS A 116 -3.54 16.01 5.11
C LYS A 116 -2.12 15.56 4.82
N ILE A 117 -1.98 14.53 3.98
CA ILE A 117 -0.66 14.08 3.55
C ILE A 117 -0.21 14.90 2.33
N PRO A 118 0.97 15.55 2.39
CA PRO A 118 1.51 16.29 1.26
C PRO A 118 1.63 15.44 0.00
N GLN A 119 1.04 15.89 -1.10
CA GLN A 119 1.09 15.20 -2.40
C GLN A 119 2.38 15.56 -3.14
N LYS A 120 3.50 15.03 -2.65
CA LYS A 120 4.83 15.20 -3.27
C LYS A 120 5.41 13.85 -3.66
N PRO A 121 6.12 13.73 -4.79
CA PRO A 121 6.75 12.49 -5.19
C PRO A 121 7.99 12.19 -4.35
N VAL A 122 8.36 10.91 -4.22
CA VAL A 122 9.63 10.49 -3.60
C VAL A 122 10.83 11.19 -4.24
N CYS A 123 10.75 11.54 -5.53
CA CYS A 123 11.75 12.36 -6.21
C CYS A 123 12.09 13.66 -5.48
N SER A 124 11.13 14.29 -4.78
CA SER A 124 11.36 15.53 -4.02
C SER A 124 12.28 15.37 -2.80
N GLU A 125 12.51 14.13 -2.34
CA GLU A 125 13.40 13.80 -1.23
C GLU A 125 14.66 13.06 -1.71
N CYS A 126 14.79 12.81 -3.01
CA CYS A 126 15.78 11.91 -3.58
C CYS A 126 17.10 12.62 -3.90
N ILE A 127 18.21 12.11 -3.34
CA ILE A 127 19.56 12.68 -3.55
C ILE A 127 20.08 12.56 -5.00
N HIS A 128 19.49 11.65 -5.79
CA HIS A 128 19.85 11.38 -7.18
C HIS A 128 19.01 12.16 -8.19
N GLN A 129 18.07 13.00 -7.75
CA GLN A 129 17.17 13.73 -8.64
C GLN A 129 17.95 14.54 -9.69
N GLY A 130 17.67 14.28 -10.98
CA GLY A 130 18.30 14.96 -12.12
C GLY A 130 19.77 14.60 -12.42
N LYS A 131 20.46 13.91 -11.50
CA LYS A 131 21.87 13.55 -11.62
C LYS A 131 22.06 12.33 -12.51
N GLU A 132 23.28 12.13 -13.02
CA GLU A 132 23.65 10.93 -13.79
C GLU A 132 23.46 9.63 -13.00
N THR A 133 23.53 9.72 -11.67
CA THR A 133 23.28 8.61 -10.77
C THR A 133 21.79 8.23 -10.65
N CYS A 134 20.88 9.00 -11.23
CA CYS A 134 19.45 8.72 -11.24
C CYS A 134 19.13 7.38 -11.92
N PHE A 135 18.39 6.53 -11.23
CA PHE A 135 17.93 5.23 -11.75
C PHE A 135 17.20 5.33 -13.08
N LEU A 136 16.33 6.33 -13.26
CA LEU A 136 15.63 6.54 -14.54
C LEU A 136 16.60 6.89 -15.68
N ARG A 137 17.67 7.65 -15.41
CA ARG A 137 18.72 7.94 -16.40
C ARG A 137 19.58 6.71 -16.70
N LYS A 138 19.75 5.83 -15.71
CA LYS A 138 20.36 4.50 -15.86
C LYS A 138 19.43 3.46 -16.49
N LYS A 139 18.24 3.86 -16.97
CA LYS A 139 17.22 2.98 -17.57
C LYS A 139 16.68 1.91 -16.60
N GLU A 140 16.61 2.21 -15.31
CA GLU A 140 15.99 1.34 -14.31
C GLU A 140 14.53 1.77 -14.00
N PRO A 141 13.61 0.81 -13.74
CA PRO A 141 12.17 1.06 -13.59
C PRO A 141 11.80 1.63 -12.20
N CYS A 142 12.35 2.78 -11.84
CA CYS A 142 12.11 3.42 -10.54
C CYS A 142 10.75 4.12 -10.47
N LEU A 143 9.88 3.71 -9.54
CA LEU A 143 8.52 4.25 -9.37
C LEU A 143 8.45 5.57 -8.59
N GLY A 144 9.60 6.09 -8.16
CA GLY A 144 9.70 7.30 -7.33
C GLY A 144 8.95 8.55 -7.83
N PRO A 145 8.82 8.80 -9.16
CA PRO A 145 8.05 9.94 -9.66
C PRO A 145 6.55 9.87 -9.39
N ILE A 146 5.98 8.68 -9.25
CA ILE A 146 4.54 8.48 -9.02
C ILE A 146 4.19 8.12 -7.58
N THR A 147 5.19 7.79 -6.76
CA THR A 147 5.01 7.35 -5.38
C THR A 147 5.01 8.51 -4.40
N LEU A 148 4.16 8.43 -3.38
CA LEU A 148 4.05 9.39 -2.28
C LEU A 148 5.34 9.49 -1.43
N ALA A 149 5.82 10.72 -1.22
CA ALA A 149 6.99 11.05 -0.39
C ALA A 149 6.74 10.82 1.12
N GLY A 150 7.80 10.97 1.93
CA GLY A 150 7.79 10.86 3.40
C GLY A 150 8.70 9.74 3.93
N CYS A 151 9.20 8.86 3.06
CA CYS A 151 10.24 7.88 3.41
C CYS A 151 11.66 8.43 3.36
N LYS A 152 11.83 9.74 3.10
CA LYS A 152 13.13 10.41 2.95
C LYS A 152 13.96 9.77 1.83
N ALA A 153 13.31 9.23 0.80
CA ALA A 153 13.89 8.45 -0.30
C ALA A 153 14.93 7.40 0.17
N ILE A 154 14.60 6.61 1.18
CA ILE A 154 15.54 5.65 1.79
C ILE A 154 16.08 4.60 0.81
N CYS A 155 15.25 4.09 -0.12
CA CYS A 155 15.73 3.10 -1.11
C CYS A 155 16.75 3.74 -2.08
N PRO A 156 16.46 4.89 -2.73
CA PRO A 156 17.47 5.56 -3.56
C PRO A 156 18.75 5.91 -2.81
N LYS A 157 18.67 6.36 -1.54
CA LYS A 157 19.85 6.63 -0.71
C LYS A 157 20.76 5.42 -0.50
N ASN A 158 20.19 4.22 -0.53
CA ASN A 158 20.91 2.94 -0.39
C ASN A 158 21.09 2.24 -1.73
N PHE A 159 21.15 3.00 -2.83
CA PHE A 159 21.40 2.50 -4.19
C PHE A 159 20.35 1.50 -4.71
N GLN A 160 19.10 1.59 -4.24
CA GLN A 160 17.97 0.80 -4.72
C GLN A 160 16.92 1.67 -5.40
N ILE A 161 16.18 1.11 -6.36
CA ILE A 161 15.04 1.81 -6.96
C ILE A 161 13.91 2.00 -5.94
N CYS A 162 12.97 2.91 -6.24
CA CYS A 162 11.73 3.01 -5.48
C CYS A 162 10.70 2.01 -6.04
N TYR A 163 10.13 1.21 -5.15
CA TYR A 163 9.14 0.17 -5.46
C TYR A 163 7.68 0.58 -5.18
N GLY A 164 7.40 1.85 -4.86
CA GLY A 164 6.01 2.28 -4.72
C GLY A 164 5.30 1.94 -3.41
N CYS A 165 5.99 1.46 -2.37
CA CYS A 165 5.35 0.97 -1.14
C CYS A 165 4.48 1.99 -0.36
N ARG A 166 4.59 3.29 -0.67
CA ARG A 166 3.78 4.35 -0.04
C ARG A 166 2.50 4.69 -0.81
N GLY A 167 2.25 4.05 -1.94
CA GLY A 167 1.10 4.30 -2.79
C GLY A 167 1.30 5.45 -3.78
N ILE A 168 0.33 5.58 -4.67
CA ILE A 168 0.36 6.55 -5.76
C ILE A 168 -0.07 7.95 -5.31
N LEU A 169 0.48 8.97 -5.94
CA LEU A 169 0.04 10.36 -5.78
C LEU A 169 -1.37 10.57 -6.34
N LYS A 170 -2.12 11.48 -5.71
CA LYS A 170 -3.38 11.98 -6.27
C LYS A 170 -3.12 12.84 -7.51
N ASN A 171 -4.03 12.76 -8.49
CA ASN A 171 -4.02 13.56 -9.72
C ASN A 171 -2.75 13.44 -10.58
N ILE A 172 -2.11 12.27 -10.60
CA ILE A 172 -0.96 12.01 -11.46
C ILE A 172 -1.40 11.29 -12.75
N ASN A 173 -0.58 11.36 -13.80
CA ASN A 173 -0.79 10.62 -15.05
C ASN A 173 0.10 9.35 -15.05
N PRO A 174 -0.38 8.21 -14.50
CA PRO A 174 0.40 6.98 -14.50
C PRO A 174 0.63 6.44 -15.92
N LYS A 175 -0.30 6.65 -16.85
CA LYS A 175 -0.19 6.18 -18.24
C LYS A 175 1.07 6.72 -18.92
N GLY A 176 1.25 8.05 -18.91
CA GLY A 176 2.41 8.69 -19.52
C GLY A 176 3.73 8.25 -18.89
N PHE A 177 3.72 8.00 -17.58
CA PHE A 177 4.88 7.48 -16.87
C PHE A 177 5.21 6.04 -17.29
N LEU A 178 4.22 5.14 -17.33
CA LEU A 178 4.42 3.76 -17.76
C LEU A 178 4.88 3.67 -19.22
N GLU A 179 4.31 4.46 -20.12
CA GLU A 179 4.77 4.54 -21.52
C GLU A 179 6.23 5.02 -21.62
N THR A 180 6.69 5.84 -20.69
CA THR A 180 8.10 6.25 -20.62
C THR A 180 8.99 5.09 -20.19
N LEU A 181 8.58 4.29 -19.20
CA LEU A 181 9.34 3.11 -18.76
C LEU A 181 9.45 2.05 -19.88
N LYS A 182 8.37 1.84 -20.64
CA LYS A 182 8.33 0.89 -21.77
C LYS A 182 9.36 1.20 -22.88
N LYS A 183 9.88 2.43 -22.96
CA LYS A 183 10.92 2.80 -23.93
C LYS A 183 12.26 2.14 -23.65
N PHE A 184 12.50 1.68 -22.42
CA PHE A 184 13.81 1.18 -22.02
C PHE A 184 13.78 -0.08 -21.12
N LYS A 185 12.61 -0.53 -20.68
CA LYS A 185 12.41 -1.77 -19.92
C LYS A 185 11.31 -2.62 -20.54
N LYS A 186 11.41 -3.94 -20.37
CA LYS A 186 10.38 -4.86 -20.83
C LYS A 186 9.10 -4.70 -19.98
N PRO A 187 7.90 -4.94 -20.54
CA PRO A 187 6.65 -4.86 -19.79
C PRO A 187 6.66 -5.72 -18.53
N GLU A 188 7.23 -6.92 -18.58
CA GLU A 188 7.26 -7.86 -17.46
C GLU A 188 8.08 -7.30 -16.29
N GLU A 189 9.24 -6.68 -16.55
CA GLU A 189 10.05 -6.03 -15.51
C GLU A 189 9.31 -4.86 -14.87
N ILE A 190 8.47 -4.15 -15.62
CA ILE A 190 7.68 -3.04 -15.07
C ILE A 190 6.58 -3.60 -14.18
N GLU A 191 5.85 -4.61 -14.67
CA GLU A 191 4.76 -5.26 -13.93
C GLU A 191 5.26 -5.86 -12.63
N ASP A 192 6.38 -6.59 -12.63
CA ASP A 192 6.98 -7.14 -11.41
C ASP A 192 7.16 -6.06 -10.33
N ASN A 193 7.64 -4.87 -10.70
CA ASN A 193 7.82 -3.78 -9.75
C ASN A 193 6.52 -3.17 -9.24
N LEU A 194 5.47 -3.13 -10.07
CA LEU A 194 4.15 -2.64 -9.67
C LEU A 194 3.45 -3.62 -8.72
N GLU A 195 3.74 -4.91 -8.83
CA GLU A 195 3.11 -5.99 -8.05
C GLU A 195 3.65 -6.10 -6.63
N ILE A 196 4.94 -5.83 -6.39
CA ILE A 196 5.61 -6.11 -5.10
C ILE A 196 4.88 -5.50 -3.90
N PHE A 197 4.37 -4.27 -4.03
CA PHE A 197 3.67 -3.57 -2.95
C PHE A 197 2.23 -3.20 -3.28
N GLY A 198 1.66 -3.81 -4.33
CA GLY A 198 0.25 -3.67 -4.71
C GLY A 198 -0.15 -2.33 -5.33
N ILE A 199 0.83 -1.49 -5.73
CA ILE A 199 0.52 -0.22 -6.42
C ILE A 199 -0.12 -0.43 -7.80
N LYS A 200 -0.02 -1.66 -8.36
CA LYS A 200 -0.66 -2.06 -9.62
C LYS A 200 -2.17 -1.82 -9.60
N ASP A 201 -2.87 -2.22 -8.53
CA ASP A 201 -4.33 -2.11 -8.44
C ASP A 201 -4.78 -0.64 -8.49
N ASP A 202 -4.10 0.25 -7.78
CA ASP A 202 -4.35 1.69 -7.80
C ASP A 202 -4.13 2.30 -9.19
N ILE A 203 -3.05 1.92 -9.86
CA ILE A 203 -2.77 2.37 -11.22
C ILE A 203 -3.87 1.90 -12.17
N GLU A 204 -4.27 0.63 -12.10
CA GLU A 204 -5.33 0.10 -12.94
C GLU A 204 -6.68 0.79 -12.68
N LYS A 205 -7.02 1.07 -11.42
CA LYS A 205 -8.22 1.84 -11.04
C LYS A 205 -8.21 3.23 -11.71
N ILE A 206 -7.07 3.93 -11.70
CA ILE A 206 -6.91 5.25 -12.34
C ILE A 206 -6.95 5.16 -13.87
N LEU A 207 -6.44 4.08 -14.46
CA LEU A 207 -6.46 3.90 -15.93
C LEU A 207 -7.86 3.56 -16.46
N LYS A 208 -8.72 2.97 -15.61
CA LYS A 208 -10.10 2.60 -15.94
C LYS A 208 -11.12 3.74 -15.71
N SER A 209 -10.75 4.77 -14.92
CA SER A 209 -11.56 5.97 -14.64
C SER A 209 -11.43 7.03 -15.72
#